data_AF-A0A929TNB7-F1
#
_entry.id   AF-A0A929TNB7-F1
#
_cell.length_a   1.000
_cell.length_b   1.000
_cell.length_c   1.000
_cell.angle_alpha   90.00
_cell.angle_beta   90.00
_cell.angle_gamma   90.00
#
_symmetry.space_group_name_H-M   'P 1'
#
loop_
_entity.id
_entity.type
_entity.pdbx_description
1 polymer ?
#
loop_
_entity_poly.entity_id
_entity_poly.type
_entity_poly.pdbx_seq_one_letter_code
_entity_poly.pdbx_strand_id
1 'polypeptide(L)'
;MSIQWKKEEITAALFDMDGILFDTEKLHLKFWKKVAEEEGITLPPEFAPAMCGSSGKGSLEVIRRFYHTEDPQKIFDRKTAYYQETLSQEVPVKEGVPEILSFFQQKGIKIAVASSSPLDRVRLYLEKTGLTPFFA
;
A
#
# COMPACT_ATOMS: atom_id res chain seq x y z
N MET A 1 -2.30 31.07 9.56
CA MET A 1 -1.92 30.09 10.60
C MET A 1 -0.62 29.46 10.16
N SER A 2 0.51 29.96 10.65
CA SER A 2 1.84 29.40 10.34
C SER A 2 2.21 28.43 11.45
N ILE A 3 2.23 27.13 11.15
CA ILE A 3 2.78 26.14 12.07
C ILE A 3 4.29 26.39 12.13
N GLN A 4 4.77 26.94 13.25
CA GLN A 4 6.19 27.07 13.53
C GLN A 4 6.61 25.84 14.33
N TRP A 5 7.29 24.91 13.66
CA TRP A 5 7.99 23.83 14.34
C TRP A 5 9.17 24.44 15.10
N LYS A 6 9.24 24.24 16.43
CA LYS A 6 10.53 24.38 17.11
C LYS A 6 11.47 23.36 16.46
N LYS A 7 12.69 23.79 16.17
CA LYS A 7 13.76 22.95 15.62
C LYS A 7 14.27 22.01 16.72
N GLU A 8 13.38 21.18 17.25
CA GLU A 8 13.71 20.11 18.19
C GLU A 8 14.45 19.03 17.38
N GLU A 9 15.49 18.44 17.98
CA GLU A 9 16.21 17.34 17.36
C GLU A 9 15.22 16.19 17.08
N ILE A 10 15.13 15.77 15.82
CA ILE A 10 14.29 14.64 15.44
C ILE A 10 14.88 13.39 16.08
N THR A 11 14.15 12.79 17.02
CA THR A 11 14.59 11.59 17.75
C THR A 11 14.04 10.30 17.17
N ALA A 12 12.93 10.38 16.41
CA ALA A 12 12.32 9.23 15.75
C ALA A 12 11.58 9.61 14.46
N ALA A 13 11.41 8.64 13.56
CA ALA A 13 10.57 8.74 12.37
C ALA A 13 9.64 7.51 12.27
N LEU A 14 8.37 7.75 11.93
CA LEU A 14 7.38 6.71 11.67
C LEU A 14 7.16 6.62 10.16
N PHE A 15 7.38 5.45 9.58
CA PHE A 15 7.18 5.19 8.17
C PHE A 15 5.84 4.52 7.95
N ASP A 16 4.99 5.12 7.11
CA ASP A 16 3.87 4.38 6.53
C ASP A 16 4.40 3.26 5.63
N MET A 17 3.62 2.19 5.44
CA MET A 17 4.04 1.01 4.69
C MET A 17 3.59 1.08 3.22
N ASP A 18 2.29 1.11 2.99
CA ASP A 18 1.68 1.00 1.67
C ASP A 18 1.78 2.36 0.95
N GLY A 19 2.38 2.38 -0.24
CA GLY A 19 2.61 3.61 -1.00
C GLY A 19 3.86 4.41 -0.60
N ILE A 20 4.42 4.18 0.60
CA ILE A 20 5.65 4.82 1.10
C ILE A 20 6.85 3.86 1.07
N LEU A 21 6.86 2.79 1.87
CA LEU A 21 7.96 1.80 1.84
C LEU A 21 7.86 0.89 0.62
N PHE A 22 6.64 0.54 0.23
CA PHE A 22 6.37 -0.37 -0.88
C PHE A 22 5.43 0.26 -1.90
N ASP A 23 5.68 0.03 -3.18
CA ASP A 23 4.90 0.59 -4.30
C ASP A 23 3.60 -0.21 -4.57
N THR A 24 2.85 -0.48 -3.50
CA THR A 24 1.65 -1.33 -3.51
C THR A 24 0.44 -0.69 -4.17
N GLU A 25 0.37 0.65 -4.22
CA GLU A 25 -0.69 1.37 -4.91
C GLU A 25 -0.70 1.10 -6.43
N LYS A 26 0.48 1.03 -7.06
CA LYS A 26 0.59 0.66 -8.47
C LYS A 26 0.08 -0.75 -8.72
N LEU A 27 0.37 -1.69 -7.82
CA LEU A 27 -0.15 -3.06 -7.91
C LEU A 27 -1.67 -3.11 -7.75
N HIS A 28 -2.24 -2.36 -6.81
CA HIS A 28 -3.70 -2.26 -6.68
C HIS A 28 -4.36 -1.74 -7.95
N LEU A 29 -3.88 -0.63 -8.51
CA LEU A 29 -4.42 -0.08 -9.75
C LEU A 29 -4.26 -1.04 -10.93
N LYS A 30 -3.09 -1.69 -11.04
CA LYS A 30 -2.82 -2.71 -12.07
C LYS A 30 -3.86 -3.82 -12.03
N PHE A 31 -4.13 -4.40 -10.86
CA PHE A 31 -5.05 -5.54 -10.76
C PHE A 31 -6.51 -5.17 -10.84
N TRP A 32 -6.91 -3.96 -10.41
CA TRP A 32 -8.23 -3.46 -10.73
C TRP A 32 -8.44 -3.36 -12.25
N LYS A 33 -7.50 -2.73 -12.97
CA LYS A 33 -7.57 -2.65 -14.44
C LYS A 33 -7.58 -4.02 -15.11
N LYS A 34 -6.74 -4.95 -14.65
CA LYS A 34 -6.71 -6.33 -15.17
C LYS A 34 -8.06 -7.03 -15.03
N VAL A 35 -8.67 -7.01 -13.84
CA VAL A 35 -9.97 -7.65 -13.64
C VAL A 35 -11.05 -6.94 -14.46
N ALA A 36 -10.98 -5.62 -14.63
CA ALA A 36 -11.94 -4.90 -15.46
C ALA A 36 -11.83 -5.29 -16.94
N GLU A 37 -10.62 -5.41 -17.47
CA GLU A 37 -10.36 -5.88 -18.84
C GLU A 37 -10.92 -7.29 -19.06
N GLU A 38 -10.75 -8.20 -18.09
CA GLU A 38 -11.32 -9.56 -18.13
C GLU A 38 -12.85 -9.58 -18.12
N GLU A 39 -13.49 -8.56 -17.52
CA GLU A 39 -14.95 -8.37 -17.53
C GLU A 39 -15.43 -7.56 -18.75
N GLY A 40 -14.53 -7.13 -19.64
CA GLY A 40 -14.87 -6.26 -20.79
C GLY A 40 -15.22 -4.82 -20.39
N ILE A 41 -14.73 -4.36 -19.24
CA ILE A 41 -15.03 -3.05 -18.66
C ILE A 41 -13.81 -2.13 -18.76
N THR A 42 -14.06 -0.89 -19.18
CA THR A 42 -13.05 0.18 -19.09
C THR A 42 -13.32 1.02 -17.85
N LEU A 43 -12.41 0.94 -16.86
CA LEU A 43 -12.53 1.77 -15.66
C LEU A 43 -12.21 3.23 -15.98
N PRO A 44 -13.10 4.17 -15.61
CA PRO A 44 -12.85 5.58 -15.85
C PRO A 44 -11.90 6.17 -14.77
N PRO A 45 -11.30 7.35 -15.02
CA PRO A 45 -10.31 7.95 -14.11
C PRO A 45 -10.80 8.15 -12.67
N GLU A 46 -12.10 8.37 -12.47
CA GLU A 46 -12.73 8.54 -11.15
C GLU A 46 -12.78 7.26 -10.30
N PHE A 47 -12.55 6.09 -10.89
CA PHE A 47 -12.56 4.83 -10.13
C PHE A 47 -11.48 4.81 -9.05
N ALA A 48 -10.24 5.18 -9.39
CA ALA A 48 -9.13 5.10 -8.45
C ALA A 48 -9.31 6.06 -7.26
N PRO A 49 -9.69 7.34 -7.45
CA PRO A 49 -10.07 8.23 -6.35
C PRO A 49 -11.25 7.72 -5.51
N ALA A 50 -12.26 7.11 -6.13
CA ALA A 50 -13.42 6.56 -5.39
C ALA A 50 -13.04 5.32 -4.57
N MET A 51 -12.14 4.49 -5.09
CA MET A 51 -11.64 3.30 -4.40
C MET A 51 -10.67 3.69 -3.27
N CYS A 52 -9.83 4.70 -3.50
CA CYS A 52 -8.94 5.26 -2.50
C CYS A 52 -9.76 5.82 -1.32
N GLY A 53 -9.41 5.43 -0.09
CA GLY A 53 -10.14 5.83 1.11
C GLY A 53 -11.45 5.07 1.38
N SER A 54 -11.86 4.15 0.49
CA SER A 54 -12.96 3.23 0.76
C SER A 54 -12.49 2.04 1.61
N SER A 55 -13.39 1.44 2.39
CA SER A 55 -13.12 0.20 3.14
C SER A 55 -14.38 -0.64 3.33
N GLY A 56 -14.20 -1.95 3.53
CA GLY A 56 -15.27 -2.90 3.80
C GLY A 56 -16.44 -2.77 2.81
N LYS A 57 -17.65 -2.48 3.34
CA LYS A 57 -18.85 -2.28 2.52
C LYS A 57 -18.69 -1.15 1.50
N GLY A 58 -17.98 -0.07 1.84
CA GLY A 58 -17.77 1.06 0.93
C GLY A 58 -17.00 0.65 -0.33
N SER A 59 -15.98 -0.21 -0.20
CA SER A 59 -15.23 -0.72 -1.36
C SER A 59 -16.12 -1.59 -2.26
N LEU A 60 -16.99 -2.41 -1.68
CA LEU A 60 -17.94 -3.24 -2.44
C LEU A 60 -18.95 -2.39 -3.22
N GLU A 61 -19.42 -1.28 -2.66
CA GLU A 61 -20.31 -0.35 -3.38
C GLU A 61 -19.60 0.36 -4.54
N VAL A 62 -18.33 0.74 -4.36
CA VAL A 62 -17.51 1.28 -5.46
C VAL A 62 -17.36 0.23 -6.57
N ILE A 63 -17.05 -1.02 -6.22
CA ILE A 63 -16.94 -2.10 -7.22
C ILE A 63 -18.27 -2.31 -7.93
N ARG A 64 -19.38 -2.44 -7.20
CA ARG A 64 -20.73 -2.60 -7.78
C ARG A 64 -21.02 -1.50 -8.80
N ARG A 65 -20.75 -0.24 -8.43
CA ARG A 65 -20.98 0.93 -9.29
C ARG A 65 -20.15 0.91 -10.57
N PHE A 66 -18.85 0.64 -10.48
CA PHE A 66 -17.91 0.80 -11.61
C PHE A 66 -17.70 -0.47 -12.44
N TYR A 67 -17.91 -1.66 -11.85
CA TYR A 67 -17.88 -2.94 -12.56
C TYR A 67 -19.27 -3.40 -12.98
N HIS A 68 -20.33 -2.65 -12.66
CA HIS A 68 -21.72 -2.99 -13.03
C HIS A 68 -22.09 -4.45 -12.69
N THR A 69 -21.63 -4.93 -11.53
CA THR A 69 -21.76 -6.32 -11.09
C THR A 69 -22.73 -6.46 -9.93
N GLU A 70 -23.51 -7.54 -9.93
CA GLU A 70 -24.35 -7.90 -8.79
C GLU A 70 -23.55 -8.55 -7.65
N ASP A 71 -22.36 -9.08 -7.97
CA ASP A 71 -21.45 -9.74 -7.05
C ASP A 71 -20.09 -9.01 -6.99
N PRO A 72 -20.03 -7.87 -6.25
CA PRO A 72 -18.79 -7.14 -6.08
C PRO A 72 -17.75 -7.90 -5.25
N GLN A 73 -18.17 -8.88 -4.44
CA GLN A 73 -17.27 -9.68 -3.62
C GLN A 73 -16.40 -10.58 -4.52
N LYS A 74 -17.00 -11.22 -5.53
CA LYS A 74 -16.25 -12.03 -6.50
C LYS A 74 -15.18 -11.23 -7.24
N ILE A 75 -15.46 -9.98 -7.60
CA ILE A 75 -14.49 -9.08 -8.24
C ILE A 75 -13.37 -8.71 -7.26
N PHE A 76 -13.72 -8.38 -6.01
CA PHE A 76 -12.75 -8.07 -4.96
C PHE A 76 -11.82 -9.27 -4.69
N ASP A 77 -12.36 -10.47 -4.60
CA ASP A 77 -11.62 -11.70 -4.30
C ASP A 77 -10.66 -12.05 -5.44
N ARG A 78 -11.09 -11.96 -6.70
CA ARG A 78 -10.23 -12.17 -7.87
C ARG A 78 -9.07 -11.18 -7.93
N LYS A 79 -9.36 -9.89 -7.74
CA LYS A 79 -8.30 -8.87 -7.67
C LYS A 79 -7.34 -9.16 -6.52
N THR A 80 -7.87 -9.57 -5.37
CA THR A 80 -7.06 -9.88 -4.18
C THR A 80 -6.17 -11.10 -4.41
N ALA A 81 -6.65 -12.12 -5.13
CA ALA A 81 -5.85 -13.28 -5.51
C ALA A 81 -4.63 -12.87 -6.35
N TYR A 82 -4.81 -12.07 -7.40
CA TYR A 82 -3.68 -11.57 -8.21
C TYR A 82 -2.68 -10.75 -7.39
N TYR A 83 -3.20 -9.93 -6.48
CA TYR A 83 -2.37 -9.11 -5.60
C TYR A 83 -1.52 -9.98 -4.67
N GLN A 84 -2.12 -10.97 -4.00
CA GLN A 84 -1.42 -11.89 -3.10
C GLN A 84 -0.41 -12.77 -3.85
N GLU A 85 -0.78 -13.29 -5.01
CA GLU A 85 0.12 -14.09 -5.85
C GLU A 85 1.37 -13.28 -6.22
N THR A 86 1.18 -12.04 -6.66
CA THR A 86 2.30 -11.17 -7.04
C THR A 86 3.24 -10.90 -5.86
N LEU A 87 2.68 -10.57 -4.68
CA LEU A 87 3.47 -10.29 -3.49
C LEU A 87 4.13 -11.52 -2.89
N SER A 88 3.57 -12.71 -3.14
CA SER A 88 4.21 -13.98 -2.80
C SER A 88 5.52 -14.18 -3.57
N GLN A 89 5.63 -13.60 -4.77
CA GLN A 89 6.85 -13.61 -5.56
C GLN A 89 7.77 -12.46 -5.15
N GLU A 90 7.29 -11.22 -5.29
CA GLU A 90 8.10 -10.01 -5.11
C GLU A 90 7.29 -8.90 -4.44
N VAL A 91 7.90 -8.25 -3.44
CA VAL A 91 7.34 -7.06 -2.79
C VAL A 91 8.09 -5.84 -3.33
N PRO A 92 7.42 -4.90 -4.02
CA PRO A 92 8.10 -3.80 -4.71
C PRO A 92 8.54 -2.73 -3.71
N VAL A 93 9.81 -2.76 -3.29
CA VAL A 93 10.40 -1.68 -2.48
C VAL A 93 10.42 -0.38 -3.29
N LYS A 94 9.99 0.72 -2.68
CA LYS A 94 10.02 2.03 -3.35
C LYS A 94 11.46 2.52 -3.47
N GLU A 95 11.77 3.16 -4.60
CA GLU A 95 13.08 3.78 -4.82
C GLU A 95 13.41 4.78 -3.70
N GLY A 96 14.65 4.74 -3.21
CA GLY A 96 15.12 5.62 -2.13
C GLY A 96 14.87 5.09 -0.71
N VAL A 97 14.10 4.00 -0.53
CA VAL A 97 13.79 3.44 0.78
C VAL A 97 15.03 2.90 1.50
N PRO A 98 15.89 2.06 0.89
CA PRO A 98 17.11 1.60 1.55
C PRO A 98 18.02 2.76 1.99
N GLU A 99 18.14 3.80 1.16
CA GLU A 99 18.98 4.96 1.39
C GLU A 99 18.48 5.80 2.57
N ILE A 100 17.17 6.09 2.62
CA ILE A 100 16.60 6.91 3.70
C ILE A 100 16.60 6.15 5.02
N LEU A 101 16.33 4.84 5.02
CA LEU A 101 16.38 4.03 6.24
C LEU A 101 17.82 3.95 6.78
N SER A 102 18.81 3.78 5.91
CA SER A 102 20.22 3.82 6.29
C SER A 102 20.63 5.19 6.84
N PHE A 103 20.15 6.29 6.25
CA PHE A 103 20.39 7.64 6.74
C PHE A 103 19.90 7.82 8.19
N PHE A 104 18.67 7.40 8.50
CA PHE A 104 18.13 7.52 9.86
C PHE A 104 18.92 6.67 10.86
N GLN A 105 19.29 5.44 10.49
CA GLN A 105 20.10 4.56 11.33
C GLN A 105 21.49 5.17 11.63
N GLN A 106 22.18 5.71 10.61
CA GLN A 106 23.48 6.37 10.77
C GLN A 106 23.40 7.64 11.65
N LYS A 107 22.24 8.29 11.72
CA LYS A 107 21.99 9.45 12.57
C LYS A 107 21.53 9.09 13.99
N GLY A 108 21.39 7.80 14.31
CA GLY A 108 20.88 7.35 15.60
C GLY A 108 19.40 7.69 15.83
N ILE A 109 18.66 7.98 14.76
CA ILE A 109 17.23 8.29 14.82
C ILE A 109 16.47 6.97 14.80
N LYS A 110 15.57 6.79 15.77
CA LYS A 110 14.75 5.57 15.86
C LYS A 110 13.73 5.54 14.74
N ILE A 111 13.48 4.36 14.16
CA ILE A 111 12.48 4.21 13.09
C ILE A 111 11.52 3.07 13.39
N ALA A 112 10.24 3.27 13.05
CA ALA A 112 9.21 2.24 13.17
C ALA A 112 8.27 2.30 11.97
N VAL A 113 7.63 1.16 11.67
CA VAL A 113 6.56 1.09 10.67
C VAL A 113 5.21 1.36 11.33
N ALA A 114 4.43 2.25 10.75
CA ALA A 114 3.02 2.46 11.07
C ALA A 114 2.19 1.97 9.88
N SER A 115 1.25 1.04 10.09
CA SER A 115 0.40 0.55 9.00
C SER A 115 -0.96 0.12 9.52
N SER A 116 -1.99 0.29 8.68
CA SER A 116 -3.30 -0.32 8.88
C SER A 116 -3.38 -1.78 8.41
N SER A 117 -2.32 -2.28 7.76
CA SER A 117 -2.23 -3.68 7.34
C SER A 117 -2.05 -4.61 8.55
N PRO A 118 -2.54 -5.86 8.49
CA PRO A 118 -2.28 -6.87 9.51
C PRO A 118 -0.77 -7.05 9.81
N LEU A 119 -0.42 -7.29 11.07
CA LEU A 119 0.97 -7.35 11.53
C LEU A 119 1.80 -8.44 10.83
N ASP A 120 1.19 -9.58 10.54
CA ASP A 120 1.77 -10.67 9.76
C ASP A 120 2.16 -10.23 8.34
N ARG A 121 1.35 -9.38 7.69
CA ARG A 121 1.69 -8.79 6.39
C ARG A 121 2.86 -7.83 6.48
N VAL A 122 2.88 -6.96 7.50
CA VAL A 122 4.00 -6.03 7.72
C VAL A 122 5.30 -6.80 7.87
N ARG A 123 5.32 -7.84 8.72
CA ARG A 123 6.50 -8.70 8.93
C ARG A 123 6.93 -9.40 7.65
N LEU A 124 5.98 -10.01 6.94
CA LEU A 124 6.26 -10.71 5.68
C LEU A 124 6.95 -9.79 4.65
N TYR A 125 6.50 -8.54 4.52
CA TYR A 125 7.08 -7.60 3.57
C TYR A 125 8.49 -7.17 3.97
N LEU A 126 8.69 -6.83 5.25
CA LEU A 126 10.01 -6.47 5.77
C LEU A 126 11.01 -7.62 5.62
N GLU A 127 10.59 -8.85 5.91
CA GLU A 127 11.42 -10.05 5.78
C GLU A 127 11.78 -10.33 4.32
N LYS A 128 10.79 -10.35 3.41
CA LYS A 128 11.01 -10.61 1.98
C LYS A 128 11.92 -9.58 1.32
N THR A 129 11.96 -8.36 1.83
CA THR A 129 12.73 -7.25 1.26
C THR A 129 14.04 -6.99 2.00
N GLY A 130 14.34 -7.76 3.06
CA GLY A 130 15.53 -7.57 3.87
C GLY A 130 15.53 -6.26 4.66
N LEU A 131 14.38 -5.61 4.83
CA LEU A 131 14.26 -4.34 5.53
C LEU A 131 14.06 -4.47 7.05
N THR A 132 13.76 -5.68 7.55
CA THR A 132 13.61 -5.95 8.99
C THR A 132 14.74 -5.36 9.86
N PRO A 133 16.04 -5.47 9.49
CA PRO A 133 17.14 -4.96 10.32
C PRO A 133 17.15 -3.44 10.54
N PHE A 134 16.41 -2.67 9.73
CA PHE A 134 16.30 -1.22 9.93
C PHE A 134 15.33 -0.87 11.07
N PHE A 135 14.34 -1.71 11.34
CA PHE A 135 13.29 -1.46 12.31
C PHE A 135 13.50 -2.35 13.55
N ALA A 136 14.26 -1.83 14.52
CA ALA A 136 14.61 -2.50 15.78
C ALA A 136 14.13 -1.71 17.01
#